data_AF-A0A502X9B3-F1
#
_entry.id   AF-A0A502X9B3-F1
#
_cell.length_a   1.000
_cell.length_b   1.000
_cell.length_c   1.000
_cell.angle_alpha   90.00
_cell.angle_beta   90.00
_cell.angle_gamma   90.00
#
_symmetry.space_group_name_H-M   'P 1'
#
loop_
_entity.id
_entity.type
_entity.pdbx_description
1 polymer ?
#
loop_
_entity_poly.entity_id
_entity_poly.type
_entity_poly.pdbx_seq_one_letter_code
_entity_poly.pdbx_strand_id
1 'polypeptide(L)' 'TVDGVLYLNPGSAGPRRFKLPVTLAAVDITRDSIEPSILSLASG' A
#
# COMPACT_ATOMS: atom_id res chain seq x y z
N THR A 1 -8.01 11.92 -1.88
CA THR A 1 -7.95 12.35 -0.47
C THR A 1 -9.36 12.71 -0.01
N VAL A 2 -9.61 12.73 1.30
CA VAL A 2 -10.82 13.30 1.91
C VAL A 2 -10.35 14.42 2.82
N ASP A 3 -10.77 15.65 2.54
CA ASP A 3 -10.34 16.86 3.27
C ASP A 3 -8.81 16.98 3.44
N GLY A 4 -8.07 16.71 2.36
CA GLY A 4 -6.61 16.76 2.35
C GLY A 4 -5.94 15.51 2.94
N VAL A 5 -6.69 14.54 3.47
CA VAL A 5 -6.15 13.33 4.07
C VAL A 5 -6.11 12.18 3.06
N LEU A 6 -4.95 11.52 2.95
CA LEU A 6 -4.78 10.27 2.23
C LEU A 6 -4.86 9.10 3.21
N TYR A 7 -5.81 8.19 3.00
CA TYR A 7 -5.95 6.96 3.79
C TYR A 7 -5.37 5.79 3.00
N LEU A 8 -4.50 5.01 3.63
CA LEU A 8 -3.85 3.84 3.04
C LEU A 8 -4.03 2.63 3.94
N ASN A 9 -4.49 1.53 3.35
CA ASN A 9 -4.52 0.22 3.98
C ASN A 9 -4.10 -0.83 2.95
N PRO A 10 -2.81 -1.22 2.92
CA PRO A 10 -2.33 -2.25 2.01
C PRO A 10 -2.64 -3.67 2.49
N GLY A 11 -3.40 -3.88 3.56
CA GLY A 11 -3.55 -5.21 4.16
C GLY A 11 -2.27 -5.70 4.87
N SER A 12 -2.02 -7.01 4.83
CA SER A 12 -0.89 -7.65 5.54
C SER A 12 0.32 -7.83 4.63
N ALA A 13 1.49 -7.37 5.08
CA ALA A 13 2.80 -7.69 4.50
C ALA A 13 3.40 -9.00 5.08
N GLY A 14 2.79 -9.57 6.13
CA GLY A 14 3.19 -10.82 6.76
C GLY A 14 2.60 -12.08 6.10
N PRO A 15 2.83 -13.27 6.68
CA PRO A 15 2.40 -14.55 6.11
C PRO A 15 0.93 -14.54 5.67
N ARG A 16 0.66 -15.16 4.51
CA ARG A 16 -0.68 -15.15 3.90
C ARG A 16 -1.70 -15.73 4.88
N ARG A 17 -2.60 -14.87 5.36
CA ARG A 17 -3.78 -15.31 6.10
C ARG A 17 -4.93 -15.44 5.12
N PHE A 18 -5.57 -16.60 5.13
CA PHE A 18 -6.69 -16.92 4.22
C PHE A 18 -6.28 -16.92 2.73
N LYS A 19 -7.21 -16.49 1.87
CA LYS A 19 -7.05 -16.38 0.40
C LYS A 19 -6.72 -14.96 -0.06
N LEU A 20 -6.44 -14.04 0.86
CA LEU A 20 -6.15 -12.65 0.50
C LEU A 20 -4.71 -12.51 -0.04
N PRO A 21 -4.47 -11.56 -0.96
CA PRO A 21 -3.11 -11.23 -1.39
C PRO A 21 -2.24 -10.75 -0.24
N VAL A 22 -0.92 -10.97 -0.37
CA VAL A 22 0.09 -10.34 0.50
C VAL A 22 0.59 -9.10 -0.22
N THR A 23 0.47 -7.94 0.41
CA THR A 23 0.65 -6.63 -0.22
C THR A 23 1.33 -5.63 0.71
N LEU A 24 1.97 -4.61 0.12
CA LEU A 24 2.61 -3.50 0.83
C LEU A 24 2.21 -2.17 0.16
N ALA A 25 2.10 -1.09 0.93
CA ALA A 25 2.00 0.26 0.39
C ALA A 25 3.39 0.89 0.37
N ALA A 26 3.80 1.44 -0.76
CA ALA A 26 4.93 2.34 -0.86
C ALA A 26 4.41 3.75 -1.16
N VAL A 27 5.04 4.77 -0.58
CA VAL A 27 4.65 6.16 -0.81
C VAL A 27 5.90 6.96 -1.11
N ASP A 28 5.98 7.50 -2.32
CA ASP A 28 7.02 8.44 -2.70
C ASP A 28 6.58 9.85 -2.31
N ILE A 29 7.37 10.50 -1.47
CA ILE A 29 7.07 11.84 -0.95
C ILE A 29 8.12 12.80 -1.51
N THR A 30 7.67 13.78 -2.28
CA THR A 30 8.50 14.87 -2.80
C THR A 30 8.08 16.18 -2.14
N ARG A 31 8.72 17.29 -2.52
CA ARG A 31 8.28 18.62 -2.08
C ARG A 31 6.85 18.93 -2.54
N ASP A 32 6.47 18.43 -3.71
CA ASP A 32 5.26 18.87 -4.41
C ASP A 32 4.21 17.75 -4.54
N SER A 33 4.54 16.50 -4.21
CA SER A 33 3.66 15.35 -4.39
C SER A 33 3.77 14.30 -3.28
N ILE A 34 2.69 13.54 -3.13
CA ILE A 34 2.61 12.30 -2.37
C ILE A 34 2.03 11.25 -3.32
N GLU A 35 2.83 10.26 -3.67
CA GLU A 35 2.51 9.26 -4.70
C GLU A 35 2.45 7.86 -4.09
N PRO A 36 1.25 7.38 -3.73
CA PRO A 36 1.08 6.05 -3.17
C PRO A 36 1.01 4.97 -4.26
N SER A 37 1.59 3.80 -3.98
CA SER A 37 1.47 2.58 -4.77
C SER A 37 1.21 1.36 -3.88
N ILE A 38 0.47 0.38 -4.41
CA ILE A 38 0.23 -0.92 -3.74
C ILE A 38 1.03 -1.99 -4.49
N LEU A 39 1.97 -2.60 -3.79
CA LEU A 39 2.86 -3.64 -4.30
C LEU A 39 2.35 -5.01 -3.87
N SER A 40 2.27 -5.95 -4.80
CA SER A 40 2.06 -7.37 -4.49
C SER A 40 3.38 -8.01 -4.08
N LEU A 41 3.37 -8.79 -3.00
CA LEU A 41 4.53 -9.54 -2.51
C LEU A 41 4.46 -11.03 -2.84
N ALA A 42 3.48 -11.46 -3.63
CA ALA A 42 3.42 -12.84 -4.10
C ALA A 42 4.59 -13.12 -5.06
N SER A 43 5.31 -14.21 -4.82
CA SER A 43 6.18 -14.82 -5.84
C SER A 43 5.31 -15.23 -7.03
N GLY A 44 5.73 -14.87 -8.24
CA GLY A 44 5.11 -15.40 -9.48
C GLY A 44 5.21 -16.91 -9.56
#